data_AF-A0A7C5NWS6-F1
#
_entry.id   AF-A0A7C5NWS6-F1
#
_cell.length_a   1.000
_cell.length_b   1.000
_cell.length_c   1.000
_cell.angle_alpha   90.00
_cell.angle_beta   90.00
_cell.angle_gamma   90.00
#
_symmetry.space_group_name_H-M   'P 1'
#
loop_
_entity.id
_entity.type
_entity.pdbx_description
1 polymer ?
#
loop_
_entity_poly.entity_id
_entity_poly.type
_entity_poly.pdbx_seq_one_letter_code
_entity_poly.pdbx_strand_id
1 'polypeptide(L)' 'PRKLSPREAGRLQGFPDSFNIVVSDTQAYKQFGNSVAVPVIKELAKEILKHLES' A
#
# COMPACT_ATOMS: atom_id res chain seq x y z
N PRO A 1 20.14 14.36 5.05
CA PRO A 1 18.81 13.73 4.81
C PRO A 1 18.90 12.63 3.73
N ARG A 2 18.37 11.42 3.98
CA ARG A 2 18.32 10.33 2.98
C ARG A 2 16.92 10.18 2.39
N LYS A 3 16.83 9.73 1.14
CA LYS A 3 15.56 9.27 0.56
C LYS A 3 15.14 7.95 1.22
N LEU A 4 13.84 7.74 1.36
CA LEU A 4 13.28 6.43 1.69
C LEU A 4 13.56 5.48 0.53
N SER A 5 13.81 4.20 0.83
CA SER A 5 13.85 3.12 -0.16
C SER A 5 12.45 2.76 -0.66
N PRO A 6 12.30 2.07 -1.80
CA PRO A 6 10.98 1.62 -2.27
C PRO A 6 10.28 0.71 -1.27
N ARG A 7 11.05 -0.12 -0.53
CA ARG A 7 10.51 -0.97 0.52
C ARG A 7 9.96 -0.15 1.70
N GLU A 8 10.68 0.88 2.13
CA GLU A 8 10.20 1.79 3.19
C GLU A 8 8.94 2.56 2.73
N ALA A 9 8.90 3.01 1.47
CA ALA A 9 7.70 3.63 0.90
C ALA A 9 6.50 2.68 0.88
N GLY A 10 6.69 1.40 0.49
CA GLY A 10 5.65 0.37 0.55
C GLY A 10 5.17 0.11 1.98
N ARG A 11 6.08 0.06 2.96
CA ARG A 11 5.73 -0.10 4.39
C ARG A 11 4.89 1.08 4.90
N LEU A 12 5.19 2.30 4.48
CA LEU A 12 4.39 3.47 4.84
C LEU A 12 2.95 3.38 4.32
N GLN A 13 2.75 2.78 3.14
CA GLN A 13 1.42 2.49 2.60
C GLN A 13 0.75 1.26 3.25
N GLY A 14 1.48 0.52 4.11
CA GLY A 14 0.98 -0.67 4.80
C GLY A 14 1.04 -1.97 3.98
N PHE A 15 1.87 -2.02 2.94
CA PHE A 15 2.13 -3.26 2.20
C PHE A 15 2.98 -4.22 3.05
N PRO A 16 2.76 -5.54 2.94
CA PRO A 16 3.58 -6.53 3.64
C PRO A 16 5.01 -6.57 3.09
N ASP A 17 5.96 -7.00 3.90
CA ASP A 17 7.37 -7.13 3.49
C ASP A 17 7.58 -8.17 2.39
N SER A 18 6.67 -9.15 2.29
CA SER A 18 6.61 -10.13 1.20
C SER A 18 6.11 -9.58 -0.13
N PHE A 19 5.66 -8.31 -0.18
CA PHE A 19 5.20 -7.70 -1.43
C PHE A 19 6.37 -7.55 -2.43
N ASN A 20 6.22 -8.09 -3.63
CA ASN A 20 7.27 -8.08 -4.64
C ASN A 20 7.33 -6.73 -5.36
N ILE A 21 8.51 -6.11 -5.37
CA ILE A 21 8.79 -4.91 -6.16
C ILE A 21 9.51 -5.37 -7.43
N VAL A 22 8.77 -5.47 -8.54
CA VAL A 22 9.24 -6.05 -9.81
C VAL A 22 9.58 -5.00 -10.87
N VAL A 23 9.61 -3.73 -10.47
CA VAL A 23 9.88 -2.58 -11.34
C VAL A 23 11.05 -1.77 -10.78
N SER A 24 11.57 -0.83 -11.58
CA SER A 24 12.61 0.09 -11.13
C SER A 24 12.18 0.92 -9.91
N ASP A 25 13.13 1.35 -9.08
CA ASP A 25 12.88 2.21 -7.92
C ASP A 25 12.02 3.44 -8.25
N THR A 26 12.34 4.13 -9.36
CA THR A 26 11.58 5.30 -9.83
C THR A 26 10.10 4.96 -10.07
N GLN A 27 9.83 3.84 -10.72
CA GLN A 27 8.47 3.39 -10.96
C GLN A 27 7.80 2.92 -9.67
N ALA A 28 8.53 2.25 -8.79
CA ALA A 28 8.03 1.81 -7.49
C ALA A 28 7.60 3.01 -6.62
N TYR A 29 8.39 4.09 -6.55
CA TYR A 29 7.97 5.32 -5.85
C TYR A 29 6.70 5.90 -6.44
N LYS A 30 6.57 5.93 -7.78
CA LYS A 30 5.36 6.42 -8.44
C LYS A 30 4.16 5.53 -8.12
N GLN A 31 4.34 4.21 -8.16
CA GLN A 31 3.27 3.24 -7.85
C GLN A 31 2.83 3.34 -6.39
N PHE A 32 3.77 3.36 -5.43
CA PHE A 32 3.44 3.50 -4.02
C PHE A 32 2.88 4.90 -3.67
N GLY A 33 3.38 5.96 -4.32
CA GLY A 33 2.86 7.32 -4.14
C GLY A 33 1.44 7.50 -4.69
N ASN A 34 1.11 6.79 -5.77
CA ASN A 34 -0.25 6.77 -6.34
C ASN A 34 -1.12 5.65 -5.75
N SER A 35 -0.59 4.85 -4.83
CA SER A 35 -1.33 3.78 -4.18
C SER A 35 -2.21 4.33 -3.06
N VAL A 36 -2.83 3.41 -2.34
CA VAL A 36 -3.71 3.68 -1.21
C VAL A 36 -3.11 3.07 0.06
N ALA A 37 -3.45 3.66 1.20
CA ALA A 37 -3.09 3.09 2.49
C ALA A 37 -3.87 1.79 2.72
N VAL A 38 -3.18 0.65 2.63
CA VAL A 38 -3.75 -0.71 2.74
C VAL A 38 -4.60 -0.90 4.01
N PRO A 39 -4.21 -0.40 5.20
CA PRO A 39 -5.02 -0.56 6.41
C PRO A 39 -6.39 0.13 6.31
N VAL A 40 -6.45 1.31 5.67
CA VAL A 40 -7.70 2.06 5.51
C VAL A 40 -8.66 1.32 4.58
N ILE A 41 -8.15 0.82 3.45
CA ILE A 41 -8.96 0.05 2.50
C ILE A 41 -9.46 -1.25 3.14
N LYS A 42 -8.66 -1.88 3.99
CA LYS A 42 -9.08 -3.09 4.72
C LYS A 42 -10.26 -2.82 5.65
N GLU A 43 -10.24 -1.74 6.42
CA GLU A 43 -11.37 -1.40 7.30
C GLU A 43 -12.60 -0.96 6.50
N LEU A 44 -12.42 -0.19 5.43
CA LEU A 44 -13.52 0.19 4.53
C LEU A 44 -14.19 -1.04 3.91
N ALA A 45 -13.40 -2.02 3.46
CA ALA A 45 -13.93 -3.25 2.88
C ALA A 45 -14.78 -4.05 3.88
N LYS A 46 -14.42 -4.07 5.17
CA LYS A 46 -15.22 -4.74 6.21
C LYS A 46 -16.59 -4.07 6.37
N GLU A 47 -16.64 -2.74 6.41
CA GLU A 47 -17.92 -2.03 6.53
C GLU A 47 -18.80 -2.22 5.29
N ILE A 48 -18.20 -2.26 4.09
CA ILE A 48 -18.92 -2.59 2.86
C ILE A 48 -19.52 -4.00 2.97
N LEU A 49 -18.73 -5.01 3.36
CA LEU A 49 -19.22 -6.39 3.50
C LEU A 49 -20.35 -6.50 4.54
N LYS A 50 -20.17 -5.86 5.70
CA LYS A 50 -21.20 -5.79 6.75
C LYS A 50 -22.52 -5.21 6.23
N HIS A 51 -22.46 -4.22 5.36
CA HIS A 51 -23.66 -3.61 4.77
C HIS A 51 -24.30 -4.48 3.68
N LEU A 52 -23.51 -5.31 2.99
CA LEU A 52 -24.02 -6.24 1.99
C LEU A 52 -24.64 -7.51 2.61
N GLU A 53 -24.21 -7.87 3.83
CA GLU A 53 -24.70 -9.03 4.58
C GLU A 53 -25.85 -8.71 5.55
N SER A 54 -26.21 -7.42 5.70
CA SER A 54 -27.35 -6.95 6.51
C SER A 54 -28.65 -6.92 5.72
#